data_AF-A0A7S0KNX3-F1
#
_entry.id   AF-A0A7S0KNX3-F1
#
_cell.length_a   1.000
_cell.length_b   1.000
_cell.length_c   1.000
_cell.angle_alpha   90.00
_cell.angle_beta   90.00
_cell.angle_gamma   90.00
#
_symmetry.space_group_name_H-M   'P 1'
#
loop_
_entity.id
_entity.type
_entity.pdbx_description
1 polymer ?
#
loop_
_entity_poly.entity_id
_entity_poly.type
_entity_poly.pdbx_seq_one_letter_code
_entity_poly.pdbx_strand_id
1 'polypeptide(L)'
;ASPSERLGASRDGPAPRSPAVVPRRPPVSPPLDGARRWVLDARGGSRAAATASDDGTPGDPEPFKIAIIGAGFAGVAVAYHLMLRCAEGLDDSPAVPTATADELPTSRRRPVEVHLFDEKGIAGGASGVAAGLLHPYTPRGKIIWRGVEGVAATLALVAAAEDAERRLDSGAAVLDDDDDVRDGGGTNAHVRRGESIAWRRGTVRPAKNLKQARDLAKFAPLNAVGGGVAVDAASLRAILPGVVVPDEVDGCTLGDGATDEHEPVDAKEIIASRVDTDGTGTSGKGAPRRGTNARERRAAAKRASSPAAAALHIPGGVVLDSGRYLRALWNATELLASSDRTPRGSRARLRVERAVQSLTADERVISGGFDACVVACGAAVGSIAELSDTSCSLPLSNQGGHVVELVPKPGSCASPWDEQSPGILGSPYVAPLGVSRLLVGATKEYGAGVSDARRAGLVHGWGMDAAAKKAAHALVADASVTYPPLKGMDVDAVRYGVRANPPRTPAGSLPLVGRIEGIGGDGDWDGDEKS
;
A
#
# COMPACT_ATOMS: atom_id res chain seq x y z
N ALA A 1 44.66 -4.57 37.18
CA ALA A 1 46.13 -4.62 37.24
C ALA A 1 46.64 -5.42 36.05
N SER A 2 47.56 -4.86 35.27
CA SER A 2 48.37 -5.57 34.24
C SER A 2 49.80 -5.73 34.77
N PRO A 3 50.60 -6.73 34.31
CA PRO A 3 51.71 -6.49 33.35
C PRO A 3 52.02 -7.72 32.43
N SER A 4 52.97 -7.75 31.47
CA SER A 4 53.62 -6.73 30.62
C SER A 4 54.40 -7.39 29.45
N GLU A 5 54.14 -6.94 28.21
CA GLU A 5 55.14 -6.51 27.19
C GLU A 5 56.29 -7.41 26.69
N ARG A 6 56.54 -7.32 25.36
CA ARG A 6 57.81 -6.96 24.66
C ARG A 6 57.48 -6.72 23.16
N LEU A 7 57.61 -5.52 22.58
CA LEU A 7 58.82 -4.77 22.16
C LEU A 7 59.52 -5.37 20.91
N GLY A 8 59.91 -4.62 19.88
CA GLY A 8 59.85 -3.16 19.63
C GLY A 8 59.98 -2.79 18.13
N ALA A 9 59.69 -1.54 17.72
CA ALA A 9 60.67 -0.46 17.42
C ALA A 9 60.92 -0.28 15.89
N SER A 10 61.18 0.91 15.30
CA SER A 10 61.00 2.33 15.68
C SER A 10 61.24 3.24 14.44
N ARG A 11 60.76 4.51 14.49
CA ARG A 11 61.21 5.76 13.80
C ARG A 11 60.32 6.46 12.75
N ASP A 12 59.88 7.64 13.18
CA ASP A 12 59.99 8.98 12.55
C ASP A 12 59.24 9.33 11.24
N GLY A 13 58.23 10.21 11.36
CA GLY A 13 57.56 10.93 10.25
C GLY A 13 56.30 11.70 10.71
N PRO A 14 56.04 12.96 10.26
CA PRO A 14 55.17 13.88 10.99
C PRO A 14 53.66 13.79 10.70
N ALA A 15 52.86 14.26 11.65
CA ALA A 15 51.40 14.19 11.64
C ALA A 15 50.72 15.06 10.54
N PRO A 16 49.61 14.59 9.94
CA PRO A 16 48.78 15.39 9.05
C PRO A 16 47.98 16.46 9.82
N ARG A 17 47.82 17.62 9.19
CA ARG A 17 47.26 18.84 9.80
C ARG A 17 45.73 18.82 9.92
N SER A 18 45.21 19.41 10.99
CA SER A 18 43.79 19.72 11.15
C SER A 18 43.25 20.62 10.02
N PRO A 19 41.98 20.45 9.59
CA PRO A 19 41.38 21.31 8.58
C PRO A 19 41.20 22.75 9.09
N ALA A 20 41.43 23.72 8.20
CA ALA A 20 41.49 25.14 8.56
C ALA A 20 40.11 25.76 8.84
N VAL A 21 40.08 26.65 9.83
CA VAL A 21 38.92 27.49 10.16
C VAL A 21 38.74 28.57 9.08
N VAL A 22 37.58 28.58 8.42
CA VAL A 22 37.20 29.63 7.46
C VAL A 22 36.55 30.81 8.21
N PRO A 23 36.94 32.07 7.96
CA PRO A 23 36.42 33.21 8.71
C PRO A 23 34.97 33.54 8.38
N ARG A 24 34.20 33.90 9.41
CA ARG A 24 32.81 34.38 9.30
C ARG A 24 32.75 35.71 8.55
N ARG A 25 31.90 35.81 7.51
CA ARG A 25 31.46 37.10 6.93
C ARG A 25 30.16 37.56 7.62
N PRO A 26 29.93 38.88 7.75
CA PRO A 26 28.68 39.41 8.29
C PRO A 26 27.52 39.26 7.28
N PRO A 27 26.26 39.24 7.75
CA PRO A 27 25.10 39.17 6.86
C PRO A 27 24.90 40.48 6.11
N VAL A 28 24.64 40.37 4.80
CA VAL A 28 24.22 41.48 3.93
C VAL A 28 22.75 41.32 3.63
N SER A 29 21.94 42.33 3.93
CA SER A 29 20.49 42.33 3.69
C SER A 29 20.17 42.48 2.19
N PRO A 30 19.29 41.65 1.62
CA PRO A 30 18.58 41.97 0.37
C PRO A 30 17.32 42.83 0.65
N PRO A 31 16.78 43.53 -0.37
CA PRO A 31 15.73 44.52 -0.19
C PRO A 31 14.33 43.92 0.05
N LEU A 32 13.48 44.75 0.67
CA LEU A 32 12.04 44.53 0.81
C LEU A 32 11.34 44.73 -0.53
N ASP A 33 10.52 43.78 -0.97
CA ASP A 33 9.10 44.03 -1.29
C ASP A 33 8.32 42.75 -1.64
N GLY A 34 7.00 42.77 -1.43
CA GLY A 34 6.07 41.93 -2.21
C GLY A 34 5.52 40.62 -1.62
N ALA A 35 5.79 40.26 -0.37
CA ALA A 35 5.16 39.07 0.26
C ALA A 35 3.96 39.44 1.15
N ARG A 36 2.73 39.25 0.66
CA ARG A 36 1.49 39.42 1.45
C ARG A 36 1.36 38.33 2.52
N ARG A 37 1.90 38.61 3.70
CA ARG A 37 1.80 37.77 4.90
C ARG A 37 0.46 38.04 5.59
N TRP A 38 -0.48 37.09 5.53
CA TRP A 38 -1.61 37.08 6.46
C TRP A 38 -1.10 36.73 7.85
N VAL A 39 -0.94 37.76 8.68
CA VAL A 39 -0.74 37.62 10.13
C VAL A 39 -2.14 37.57 10.74
N LEU A 40 -2.52 36.42 11.29
CA LEU A 40 -3.63 36.35 12.22
C LEU A 40 -3.11 36.79 13.60
N ASP A 41 -3.56 37.97 14.01
CA ASP A 41 -3.19 38.62 15.26
C ASP A 41 -3.69 37.81 16.46
N ALA A 42 -2.78 37.43 17.36
CA ALA A 42 -3.18 36.93 18.67
C ALA A 42 -3.62 38.13 19.54
N ARG A 43 -4.93 38.30 19.72
CA ARG A 43 -5.50 39.17 20.76
C ARG A 43 -6.57 38.42 21.54
N GLY A 44 -6.49 38.53 22.87
CA GLY A 44 -7.31 37.73 23.78
C GLY A 44 -8.81 38.06 23.68
N GLY A 45 -9.60 37.04 23.37
CA GLY A 45 -11.03 36.96 23.70
C GLY A 45 -11.22 36.06 24.92
N SER A 46 -12.25 36.33 25.72
CA SER A 46 -12.50 35.66 27.00
C SER A 46 -12.63 34.13 26.88
N ARG A 47 -12.26 33.42 27.95
CA ARG A 47 -12.67 32.02 28.19
C ARG A 47 -14.20 31.93 28.15
N ALA A 48 -14.74 31.44 27.04
CA ALA A 48 -16.00 30.72 27.02
C ALA A 48 -15.66 29.24 26.83
N ALA A 49 -16.16 28.38 27.72
CA ALA A 49 -16.07 26.94 27.49
C ALA A 49 -16.88 26.63 26.23
N ALA A 50 -16.25 26.03 25.22
CA ALA A 50 -16.96 25.42 24.12
C ALA A 50 -17.73 24.22 24.69
N THR A 51 -18.97 24.46 25.12
CA THR A 51 -19.93 23.41 25.41
C THR A 51 -20.09 22.60 24.13
N ALA A 52 -19.62 21.36 24.14
CA ALA A 52 -20.04 20.39 23.14
C ALA A 52 -21.57 20.37 23.13
N SER A 53 -22.18 20.32 21.93
CA SER A 53 -23.59 19.99 21.78
C SER A 53 -23.77 18.53 22.18
N ASP A 54 -23.99 18.35 23.48
CA ASP A 54 -24.38 17.08 24.07
C ASP A 54 -25.86 16.83 23.76
N ASP A 55 -26.14 16.36 22.54
CA ASP A 55 -27.45 15.88 22.11
C ASP A 55 -27.84 14.53 22.73
N GLY A 56 -27.06 14.09 23.74
CA GLY A 56 -27.38 12.96 24.60
C GLY A 56 -28.59 13.28 25.48
N THR A 57 -29.63 12.45 25.35
CA THR A 57 -30.74 12.49 26.29
C THR A 57 -30.24 11.97 27.64
N PRO A 58 -30.57 12.59 28.79
CA PRO A 58 -30.12 12.10 30.10
C PRO A 58 -30.56 10.64 30.34
N GLY A 59 -29.62 9.70 30.24
CA GLY A 59 -29.86 8.26 30.31
C GLY A 59 -29.31 7.44 29.14
N ASP A 60 -28.85 8.07 28.05
CA ASP A 60 -28.15 7.37 26.96
C ASP A 60 -26.80 6.80 27.46
N PRO A 61 -26.44 5.54 27.10
CA PRO A 61 -25.20 4.91 27.56
C PRO A 61 -23.95 5.52 26.90
N GLU A 62 -22.86 5.68 27.67
CA GLU A 62 -21.61 6.24 27.16
C GLU A 62 -21.05 5.43 25.98
N PRO A 63 -20.60 6.07 24.87
CA PRO A 63 -20.03 5.36 23.72
C PRO A 63 -18.78 4.56 24.08
N PHE A 64 -18.54 3.45 23.37
CA PHE A 64 -17.24 2.78 23.33
C PHE A 64 -16.30 3.52 22.38
N LYS A 65 -15.22 4.07 22.92
CA LYS A 65 -14.33 5.01 22.23
C LYS A 65 -13.09 4.28 21.71
N ILE A 66 -12.86 4.36 20.40
CA ILE A 66 -11.73 3.69 19.73
C ILE A 66 -10.83 4.73 19.05
N ALA A 67 -9.57 4.79 19.46
CA ALA A 67 -8.55 5.54 18.75
C ALA A 67 -7.95 4.68 17.62
N ILE A 68 -7.84 5.22 16.41
CA ILE A 68 -7.15 4.59 15.29
C ILE A 68 -6.03 5.54 14.84
N ILE A 69 -4.78 5.08 14.88
CA ILE A 69 -3.61 5.91 14.56
C ILE A 69 -3.16 5.60 13.14
N GLY A 70 -3.45 6.49 12.19
CA GLY A 70 -3.01 6.46 10.79
C GLY A 70 -4.16 6.32 9.79
N ALA A 71 -4.38 7.33 8.96
CA ALA A 71 -5.47 7.41 7.97
C ALA A 71 -5.08 6.83 6.59
N GLY A 72 -4.35 5.71 6.61
CA GLY A 72 -4.03 4.92 5.42
C GLY A 72 -5.06 3.81 5.15
N PHE A 73 -4.73 2.91 4.20
CA PHE A 73 -5.59 1.77 3.85
C PHE A 73 -6.10 0.98 5.06
N ALA A 74 -5.22 0.64 6.01
CA ALA A 74 -5.58 -0.14 7.18
C ALA A 74 -6.52 0.64 8.12
N GLY A 75 -6.18 1.88 8.50
CA GLY A 75 -6.97 2.64 9.48
C GLY A 75 -8.36 3.02 8.98
N VAL A 76 -8.50 3.43 7.71
CA VAL A 76 -9.81 3.74 7.12
C VAL A 76 -10.67 2.47 6.98
N ALA A 77 -10.08 1.34 6.57
CA ALA A 77 -10.82 0.08 6.49
C ALA A 77 -11.25 -0.44 7.86
N VAL A 78 -10.42 -0.29 8.90
CA VAL A 78 -10.79 -0.62 10.28
C VAL A 78 -11.94 0.28 10.77
N ALA A 79 -11.86 1.60 10.55
CA ALA A 79 -12.92 2.53 10.92
C ALA A 79 -14.27 2.16 10.28
N TYR A 80 -14.27 1.90 8.97
CA TYR A 80 -15.45 1.44 8.24
C TYR A 80 -15.99 0.11 8.79
N HIS A 81 -15.13 -0.89 9.00
CA HIS A 81 -15.56 -2.20 9.51
C HIS A 81 -16.10 -2.15 10.93
N LEU A 82 -15.58 -1.28 11.80
CA LEU A 82 -16.15 -1.06 13.14
C LEU A 82 -17.58 -0.49 13.04
N MET A 83 -17.80 0.53 12.22
CA MET A 83 -19.16 1.07 11.99
C MET A 83 -20.09 0.06 11.32
N LEU A 84 -19.57 -0.77 10.41
CA LEU A 84 -20.34 -1.85 9.80
C LEU A 84 -20.76 -2.92 10.81
N ARG A 85 -19.87 -3.34 11.71
CA ARG A 85 -20.19 -4.26 12.82
C ARG A 85 -21.28 -3.71 13.73
N CYS A 86 -21.22 -2.42 14.05
CA CYS A 86 -22.25 -1.71 14.81
C CYS A 86 -23.60 -1.71 14.07
N ALA A 87 -23.58 -1.42 12.76
CA ALA A 87 -24.76 -1.35 11.88
C ALA A 87 -25.35 -2.72 11.50
N GLU A 88 -24.62 -3.81 11.74
CA GLU A 88 -25.06 -5.21 11.56
C GLU A 88 -25.43 -5.87 12.90
N GLY A 89 -25.02 -5.29 14.04
CA GLY A 89 -25.30 -5.83 15.37
C GLY A 89 -24.46 -7.04 15.78
N LEU A 90 -23.31 -7.26 15.11
CA LEU A 90 -22.54 -8.50 15.24
C LEU A 90 -21.70 -8.62 16.53
N ASP A 91 -21.76 -7.62 17.41
CA ASP A 91 -21.13 -7.64 18.74
C ASP A 91 -22.13 -7.98 19.86
N ASP A 92 -23.40 -8.24 19.52
CA ASP A 92 -24.31 -8.95 20.43
C ASP A 92 -23.76 -10.38 20.63
N SER A 93 -23.15 -10.62 21.80
CA SER A 93 -22.81 -11.97 22.29
C SER A 93 -23.99 -12.90 22.05
N PRO A 94 -23.82 -14.12 21.49
CA PRO A 94 -24.91 -14.90 20.93
C PRO A 94 -26.01 -15.13 21.97
N ALA A 95 -27.06 -14.32 21.86
CA ALA A 95 -28.18 -14.39 22.77
C ALA A 95 -28.76 -15.80 22.68
N VAL A 96 -29.08 -16.37 23.85
CA VAL A 96 -29.83 -17.62 23.96
C VAL A 96 -31.01 -17.55 22.98
N PRO A 97 -31.25 -18.58 22.13
CA PRO A 97 -32.15 -18.47 20.97
C PRO A 97 -33.63 -18.42 21.40
N THR A 98 -34.04 -17.27 21.93
CA THR A 98 -35.37 -16.97 22.46
C THR A 98 -35.79 -15.53 22.14
N ALA A 99 -35.57 -15.09 20.90
CA ALA A 99 -36.32 -14.01 20.26
C ALA A 99 -36.19 -14.13 18.74
N THR A 100 -37.28 -13.87 18.01
CA THR A 100 -37.27 -13.72 16.55
C THR A 100 -36.48 -12.46 16.16
N ALA A 101 -35.66 -12.56 15.12
CA ALA A 101 -34.62 -11.57 14.80
C ALA A 101 -35.10 -10.21 14.25
N ASP A 102 -36.41 -9.96 14.20
CA ASP A 102 -37.01 -8.76 13.58
C ASP A 102 -37.27 -7.58 14.53
N GLU A 103 -37.15 -7.75 15.86
CA GLU A 103 -37.58 -6.72 16.85
C GLU A 103 -36.60 -6.47 18.02
N LEU A 104 -35.27 -6.41 17.79
CA LEU A 104 -34.37 -5.75 18.74
C LEU A 104 -34.22 -4.26 18.39
N PRO A 105 -34.78 -3.31 19.18
CA PRO A 105 -34.61 -1.89 18.92
C PRO A 105 -33.14 -1.46 19.15
N THR A 106 -32.64 -0.61 18.26
CA THR A 106 -31.28 -0.04 18.30
C THR A 106 -30.97 0.70 19.61
N SER A 107 -32.01 1.10 20.36
CA SER A 107 -31.95 1.81 21.64
C SER A 107 -31.37 1.03 22.83
N ARG A 108 -30.87 -0.20 22.64
CA ARG A 108 -30.21 -0.99 23.70
C ARG A 108 -28.72 -1.29 23.44
N ARG A 109 -28.20 -0.99 22.26
CA ARG A 109 -26.79 -1.24 21.91
C ARG A 109 -25.93 -0.05 22.34
N ARG A 110 -24.75 -0.31 22.93
CA ARG A 110 -23.79 0.76 23.30
C ARG A 110 -23.34 1.48 22.02
N PRO A 111 -23.42 2.81 21.93
CA PRO A 111 -22.90 3.55 20.78
C PRO A 111 -21.39 3.37 20.64
N VAL A 112 -20.85 3.58 19.44
CA VAL A 112 -19.40 3.50 19.20
C VAL A 112 -18.89 4.81 18.62
N GLU A 113 -17.80 5.33 19.18
CA GLU A 113 -17.15 6.55 18.71
C GLU A 113 -15.72 6.24 18.24
N VAL A 114 -15.46 6.37 16.94
CA VAL A 114 -14.15 6.13 16.32
C VAL A 114 -13.44 7.47 16.04
N HIS A 115 -12.22 7.63 16.56
CA HIS A 115 -11.36 8.79 16.28
C HIS A 115 -10.16 8.33 15.44
N LEU A 116 -10.10 8.77 14.19
CA LEU A 116 -9.00 8.48 13.26
C LEU A 116 -7.97 9.61 13.30
N PHE A 117 -6.79 9.36 13.88
CA PHE A 117 -5.70 10.33 14.04
C PHE A 117 -4.68 10.21 12.90
N ASP A 118 -4.37 11.31 12.20
CA ASP A 118 -3.31 11.35 11.19
C ASP A 118 -2.72 12.77 11.03
N GLU A 119 -1.42 12.88 10.69
CA GLU A 119 -0.76 14.19 10.52
C GLU A 119 -0.97 14.85 9.15
N LYS A 120 -1.62 14.15 8.22
CA LYS A 120 -1.87 14.58 6.84
C LYS A 120 -3.33 14.35 6.40
N GLY A 121 -4.14 13.74 7.25
CA GLY A 121 -5.51 13.34 6.95
C GLY A 121 -5.59 12.17 5.98
N ILE A 122 -6.82 11.88 5.51
CA ILE A 122 -7.11 10.69 4.69
C ILE A 122 -6.21 10.61 3.46
N ALA A 123 -5.48 9.48 3.37
CA ALA A 123 -4.54 9.16 2.31
C ALA A 123 -3.36 10.14 2.13
N GLY A 124 -3.09 11.05 3.07
CA GLY A 124 -2.02 12.06 2.92
C GLY A 124 -0.59 11.49 2.92
N GLY A 125 -0.40 10.27 3.43
CA GLY A 125 0.88 9.54 3.39
C GLY A 125 1.01 8.56 2.20
N ALA A 126 1.81 7.50 2.38
CA ALA A 126 2.10 6.53 1.33
C ALA A 126 0.88 5.82 0.72
N SER A 127 -0.27 5.81 1.39
CA SER A 127 -1.51 5.20 0.86
C SER A 127 -2.09 5.99 -0.34
N GLY A 128 -2.06 7.33 -0.32
CA GLY A 128 -2.44 8.16 -1.46
C GLY A 128 -1.39 8.24 -2.57
N VAL A 129 -0.25 7.56 -2.40
CA VAL A 129 0.81 7.40 -3.39
C VAL A 129 0.71 6.03 -4.11
N ALA A 130 -0.08 5.11 -3.56
CA ALA A 130 -0.24 3.77 -4.11
C ALA A 130 -1.08 3.76 -5.39
N ALA A 131 -0.75 2.86 -6.32
CA ALA A 131 -1.33 2.87 -7.66
C ALA A 131 -2.61 2.03 -7.87
N GLY A 132 -3.25 1.57 -6.79
CA GLY A 132 -4.61 1.01 -6.85
C GLY A 132 -4.83 -0.21 -7.77
N LEU A 133 -3.78 -0.87 -8.25
CA LEU A 133 -3.87 -2.03 -9.14
C LEU A 133 -4.25 -3.29 -8.33
N LEU A 134 -5.55 -3.56 -8.26
CA LEU A 134 -6.14 -4.66 -7.49
C LEU A 134 -6.17 -5.96 -8.32
N HIS A 135 -5.42 -6.98 -7.88
CA HIS A 135 -5.39 -8.30 -8.49
C HIS A 135 -4.91 -9.39 -7.49
N PRO A 136 -5.32 -10.67 -7.65
CA PRO A 136 -4.94 -11.74 -6.73
C PRO A 136 -3.60 -12.42 -7.08
N TYR A 137 -2.89 -11.97 -8.13
CA TYR A 137 -1.74 -12.69 -8.72
C TYR A 137 -0.35 -12.17 -8.33
N THR A 138 0.56 -13.08 -8.05
CA THR A 138 2.00 -12.84 -7.88
C THR A 138 2.69 -12.45 -9.20
N PRO A 139 3.93 -11.91 -9.16
CA PRO A 139 4.74 -11.64 -10.37
C PRO A 139 4.98 -12.82 -11.32
N ARG A 140 4.73 -14.07 -10.89
CA ARG A 140 4.87 -15.31 -11.67
C ARG A 140 3.52 -15.90 -12.12
N GLY A 141 2.40 -15.23 -11.87
CA GLY A 141 1.06 -15.70 -12.25
C GLY A 141 0.44 -16.74 -11.32
N LYS A 142 1.05 -17.04 -10.17
CA LYS A 142 0.39 -17.80 -9.08
C LYS A 142 -0.55 -16.90 -8.29
N ILE A 143 -1.64 -17.43 -7.76
CA ILE A 143 -2.47 -16.76 -6.74
C ILE A 143 -1.63 -16.47 -5.47
N ILE A 144 -1.83 -15.29 -4.89
CA ILE A 144 -1.28 -14.85 -3.60
C ILE A 144 -2.08 -15.53 -2.48
N TRP A 145 -1.47 -15.77 -1.30
CA TRP A 145 -2.20 -16.26 -0.14
C TRP A 145 -3.43 -15.39 0.17
N ARG A 146 -4.62 -16.01 0.26
CA ARG A 146 -5.94 -15.35 0.34
C ARG A 146 -6.18 -14.26 -0.72
N GLY A 147 -5.56 -14.39 -1.90
CA GLY A 147 -5.62 -13.35 -2.93
C GLY A 147 -7.02 -13.12 -3.48
N VAL A 148 -7.80 -14.18 -3.67
CA VAL A 148 -9.18 -14.10 -4.22
C VAL A 148 -10.11 -13.47 -3.19
N GLU A 149 -10.02 -13.93 -1.95
CA GLU A 149 -10.81 -13.48 -0.81
C GLU A 149 -10.46 -12.04 -0.43
N GLY A 150 -9.18 -11.66 -0.47
CA GLY A 150 -8.71 -10.30 -0.23
C GLY A 150 -9.16 -9.31 -1.30
N VAL A 151 -9.17 -9.73 -2.58
CA VAL A 151 -9.76 -8.93 -3.67
C VAL A 151 -11.28 -8.78 -3.46
N ALA A 152 -12.00 -9.86 -3.16
CA ALA A 152 -13.44 -9.79 -2.90
C ALA A 152 -13.79 -8.86 -1.72
N ALA A 153 -13.07 -8.97 -0.60
CA ALA A 153 -13.23 -8.08 0.55
C ALA A 153 -12.92 -6.61 0.21
N THR A 154 -11.87 -6.36 -0.58
CA THR A 154 -11.54 -4.99 -1.03
C THR A 154 -12.61 -4.44 -1.98
N LEU A 155 -13.18 -5.27 -2.86
CA LEU A 155 -14.27 -4.86 -3.75
C LEU A 155 -15.57 -4.51 -2.99
N ALA A 156 -15.83 -5.12 -1.83
CA ALA A 156 -16.92 -4.71 -0.96
C ALA A 156 -16.70 -3.30 -0.38
N LEU A 157 -15.46 -2.99 0.07
CA LEU A 157 -15.09 -1.64 0.51
C LEU A 157 -15.17 -0.61 -0.64
N VAL A 158 -14.75 -0.98 -1.85
CA VAL A 158 -14.90 -0.12 -3.05
C VAL A 158 -16.37 0.14 -3.36
N ALA A 159 -17.24 -0.86 -3.26
CA ALA A 159 -18.68 -0.70 -3.47
C ALA A 159 -19.32 0.25 -2.43
N ALA A 160 -18.92 0.16 -1.16
CA ALA A 160 -19.36 1.07 -0.11
C ALA A 160 -18.89 2.53 -0.35
N ALA A 161 -17.64 2.70 -0.78
CA ALA A 161 -17.08 4.00 -1.15
C ALA A 161 -17.79 4.61 -2.38
N GLU A 162 -18.09 3.81 -3.41
CA GLU A 162 -18.88 4.23 -4.56
C GLU A 162 -20.32 4.59 -4.18
N ASP A 163 -20.92 3.91 -3.20
CA ASP A 163 -22.28 4.24 -2.71
C ASP A 163 -22.32 5.56 -1.96
N ALA A 164 -21.36 5.82 -1.08
CA ALA A 164 -21.24 7.09 -0.38
C ALA A 164 -21.07 8.26 -1.36
N GLU A 165 -20.18 8.14 -2.35
CA GLU A 165 -20.04 9.19 -3.38
C GLU A 165 -21.31 9.39 -4.19
N ARG A 166 -22.04 8.32 -4.59
CA ARG A 166 -23.35 8.48 -5.27
C ARG A 166 -24.38 9.21 -4.41
N ARG A 167 -24.46 8.88 -3.12
CA ARG A 167 -25.43 9.48 -2.19
C ARG A 167 -25.15 10.95 -1.91
N LEU A 168 -23.87 11.32 -1.80
CA LEU A 168 -23.45 12.72 -1.62
C LEU A 168 -23.61 13.54 -2.91
N ASP A 169 -23.20 13.00 -4.05
CA ASP A 169 -23.29 13.66 -5.36
C ASP A 169 -24.75 13.96 -5.78
N SER A 170 -25.68 13.06 -5.43
CA SER A 170 -27.12 13.24 -5.66
C SER A 170 -27.84 14.08 -4.59
N GLY A 171 -27.15 14.47 -3.50
CA GLY A 171 -27.78 15.13 -2.34
C GLY A 171 -28.73 14.23 -1.54
N ALA A 172 -28.73 12.92 -1.78
CA ALA A 172 -29.50 11.93 -1.02
C ALA A 172 -28.92 11.64 0.38
N ALA A 173 -27.72 12.17 0.65
CA ALA A 173 -27.15 12.32 1.98
C ALA A 173 -26.32 13.60 2.05
N VAL A 174 -26.08 14.10 3.27
CA VAL A 174 -25.22 15.23 3.58
C VAL A 174 -24.33 14.82 4.76
N LEU A 175 -23.10 15.35 4.82
CA LEU A 175 -22.22 15.25 5.98
C LEU A 175 -22.14 16.62 6.66
N ASP A 176 -22.03 16.65 7.98
CA ASP A 176 -22.05 17.90 8.77
C ASP A 176 -20.98 18.91 8.29
N ASP A 177 -19.81 18.42 7.86
CA ASP A 177 -18.70 19.23 7.33
C ASP A 177 -18.97 19.87 5.94
N ASP A 178 -19.99 19.44 5.17
CA ASP A 178 -20.30 19.99 3.83
C ASP A 178 -21.11 21.32 3.90
N ASP A 179 -21.67 21.71 5.05
CA ASP A 179 -22.45 22.95 5.20
C ASP A 179 -21.57 24.18 5.55
N ASP A 180 -20.47 24.01 6.29
CA ASP A 180 -19.57 25.10 6.75
C ASP A 180 -18.73 25.75 5.63
N VAL A 181 -18.75 25.21 4.40
CA VAL A 181 -17.95 25.69 3.26
C VAL A 181 -18.73 26.62 2.32
N ARG A 182 -20.02 26.85 2.56
CA ARG A 182 -20.87 27.62 1.63
C ARG A 182 -20.68 29.14 1.67
N ASP A 183 -20.04 29.69 2.71
CA ASP A 183 -19.97 31.13 2.94
C ASP A 183 -18.53 31.66 2.98
N GLY A 184 -17.80 31.62 1.84
CA GLY A 184 -16.37 31.96 1.89
C GLY A 184 -15.51 32.03 0.62
N GLY A 185 -16.04 32.28 -0.59
CA GLY A 185 -15.26 32.85 -1.72
C GLY A 185 -13.98 32.14 -2.22
N GLY A 186 -13.68 30.92 -1.76
CA GLY A 186 -12.55 30.10 -2.20
C GLY A 186 -12.97 29.10 -3.27
N THR A 187 -12.18 28.94 -4.33
CA THR A 187 -12.53 28.07 -5.46
C THR A 187 -12.50 26.58 -5.07
N ASN A 188 -13.64 25.89 -5.27
CA ASN A 188 -13.87 24.46 -4.99
C ASN A 188 -13.03 23.49 -5.87
N ALA A 189 -11.71 23.52 -5.74
CA ALA A 189 -10.79 22.72 -6.55
C ALA A 189 -10.57 21.27 -6.05
N HIS A 190 -11.14 20.88 -4.90
CA HIS A 190 -10.70 19.66 -4.19
C HIS A 190 -11.77 18.65 -3.79
N VAL A 191 -13.06 18.95 -3.94
CA VAL A 191 -14.14 17.95 -3.80
C VAL A 191 -14.61 17.54 -5.19
N ARG A 192 -13.85 16.63 -5.83
CA ARG A 192 -14.15 16.10 -7.16
C ARG A 192 -15.33 15.09 -7.13
N ARG A 193 -16.47 15.40 -6.48
CA ARG A 193 -17.64 14.50 -6.37
C ARG A 193 -18.08 14.00 -7.76
N GLY A 194 -18.71 12.83 -7.80
CA GLY A 194 -19.27 12.25 -9.03
C GLY A 194 -18.24 11.60 -9.99
N GLU A 195 -16.96 12.01 -10.00
CA GLU A 195 -15.96 11.29 -10.82
C GLU A 195 -15.66 9.87 -10.27
N SER A 196 -15.32 8.94 -11.16
CA SER A 196 -14.98 7.56 -10.82
C SER A 196 -13.84 7.44 -9.81
N ILE A 197 -13.99 6.54 -8.82
CA ILE A 197 -12.91 6.11 -7.92
C ILE A 197 -12.24 4.80 -8.37
N ALA A 198 -12.90 4.05 -9.25
CA ALA A 198 -12.49 2.72 -9.70
C ALA A 198 -12.78 2.49 -11.20
N TRP A 199 -11.81 1.92 -11.91
CA TRP A 199 -11.92 1.53 -13.32
C TRP A 199 -11.83 0.01 -13.46
N ARG A 200 -12.96 -0.61 -13.82
CA ARG A 200 -13.13 -2.05 -14.02
C ARG A 200 -12.79 -2.45 -15.46
N ARG A 201 -11.56 -2.14 -15.90
CA ARG A 201 -11.02 -2.44 -17.24
C ARG A 201 -10.06 -3.62 -17.26
N GLY A 202 -9.88 -4.32 -16.14
CA GLY A 202 -8.90 -5.38 -16.00
C GLY A 202 -7.49 -4.87 -15.71
N THR A 203 -6.59 -5.81 -15.48
CA THR A 203 -5.13 -5.57 -15.44
C THR A 203 -4.42 -6.61 -16.29
N VAL A 204 -3.24 -6.27 -16.81
CA VAL A 204 -2.43 -7.17 -17.64
C VAL A 204 -0.98 -7.17 -17.19
N ARG A 205 -0.35 -8.34 -17.21
CA ARG A 205 1.06 -8.52 -16.88
C ARG A 205 1.84 -9.06 -18.09
N PRO A 206 2.41 -8.17 -18.93
CA PRO A 206 3.34 -8.56 -19.98
C PRO A 206 4.52 -9.36 -19.43
N ALA A 207 4.96 -10.37 -20.19
CA ALA A 207 6.17 -11.12 -19.91
C ALA A 207 7.39 -10.27 -20.28
N LYS A 208 8.29 -10.02 -19.32
CA LYS A 208 9.54 -9.29 -19.56
C LYS A 208 10.61 -10.10 -20.30
N ASN A 209 10.45 -11.42 -20.35
CA ASN A 209 11.36 -12.38 -20.97
C ASN A 209 10.70 -13.76 -21.05
N LEU A 210 11.30 -14.64 -21.84
CA LEU A 210 10.84 -16.00 -22.10
C LEU A 210 10.79 -16.88 -20.84
N LYS A 211 11.63 -16.62 -19.82
CA LYS A 211 11.49 -17.29 -18.52
C LYS A 211 10.18 -16.89 -17.84
N GLN A 212 9.84 -15.60 -17.83
CA GLN A 212 8.57 -15.14 -17.26
C GLN A 212 7.39 -15.62 -18.10
N ALA A 213 7.49 -15.60 -19.43
CA ALA A 213 6.44 -16.09 -20.33
C ALA A 213 6.06 -17.56 -20.05
N ARG A 214 7.07 -18.42 -19.82
CA ARG A 214 6.88 -19.82 -19.39
C ARG A 214 6.31 -19.95 -17.97
N ASP A 215 6.72 -19.09 -17.03
CA ASP A 215 6.12 -19.05 -15.68
C ASP A 215 4.62 -18.70 -15.78
N LEU A 216 4.24 -17.68 -16.57
CA LEU A 216 2.85 -17.27 -16.77
C LEU A 216 2.01 -18.35 -17.44
N ALA A 217 2.48 -18.94 -18.54
CA ALA A 217 1.81 -20.06 -19.22
C ALA A 217 1.61 -21.27 -18.29
N LYS A 218 2.57 -21.55 -17.40
CA LYS A 218 2.48 -22.66 -16.45
C LYS A 218 1.47 -22.41 -15.32
N PHE A 219 1.36 -21.18 -14.81
CA PHE A 219 0.61 -20.91 -13.57
C PHE A 219 -0.75 -20.23 -13.78
N ALA A 220 -1.00 -19.58 -14.92
CA ALA A 220 -2.30 -18.95 -15.17
C ALA A 220 -3.46 -19.97 -15.33
N PRO A 221 -3.36 -21.05 -16.14
CA PRO A 221 -4.52 -21.90 -16.45
C PRO A 221 -5.07 -22.69 -15.26
N LEU A 222 -4.25 -22.94 -14.24
CA LEU A 222 -4.57 -23.80 -13.09
C LEU A 222 -5.45 -23.12 -12.01
N ASN A 223 -5.82 -21.85 -12.18
CA ASN A 223 -6.43 -21.02 -11.14
C ASN A 223 -7.77 -20.40 -11.60
N ALA A 224 -8.70 -21.24 -12.04
CA ALA A 224 -9.96 -20.83 -12.69
C ALA A 224 -10.96 -20.04 -11.80
N VAL A 225 -10.70 -19.88 -10.51
CA VAL A 225 -11.48 -19.01 -9.60
C VAL A 225 -10.74 -17.68 -9.44
N GLY A 226 -11.16 -16.65 -10.19
CA GLY A 226 -10.51 -15.32 -10.20
C GLY A 226 -10.03 -14.82 -11.57
N GLY A 227 -10.20 -15.60 -12.64
CA GLY A 227 -10.28 -15.10 -14.02
C GLY A 227 -8.97 -14.70 -14.72
N GLY A 228 -7.79 -15.05 -14.21
CA GLY A 228 -6.52 -14.81 -14.89
C GLY A 228 -6.29 -15.74 -16.09
N VAL A 229 -6.09 -15.19 -17.28
CA VAL A 229 -5.91 -15.91 -18.56
C VAL A 229 -4.51 -15.66 -19.12
N ALA A 230 -3.80 -16.74 -19.48
CA ALA A 230 -2.59 -16.64 -20.28
C ALA A 230 -2.95 -16.27 -21.73
N VAL A 231 -2.35 -15.21 -22.26
CA VAL A 231 -2.63 -14.70 -23.61
C VAL A 231 -1.38 -14.68 -24.48
N ASP A 232 -1.56 -14.89 -25.79
CA ASP A 232 -0.52 -14.78 -26.79
C ASP A 232 -0.24 -13.31 -27.17
N ALA A 233 0.73 -13.10 -28.05
CA ALA A 233 1.18 -11.76 -28.43
C ALA A 233 0.17 -11.02 -29.32
N ALA A 234 -0.70 -11.72 -30.05
CA ALA A 234 -1.76 -11.11 -30.85
C ALA A 234 -2.89 -10.59 -29.95
N SER A 235 -3.37 -11.45 -29.05
CA SER A 235 -4.41 -11.14 -28.06
C SER A 235 -3.97 -10.02 -27.11
N LEU A 236 -2.72 -10.04 -26.66
CA LEU A 236 -2.14 -8.96 -25.84
C LEU A 236 -2.16 -7.61 -26.57
N ARG A 237 -1.78 -7.56 -27.85
CA ARG A 237 -1.82 -6.33 -28.66
C ARG A 237 -3.25 -5.85 -28.95
N ALA A 238 -4.22 -6.77 -29.05
CA ALA A 238 -5.62 -6.42 -29.22
C ALA A 238 -6.24 -5.78 -27.95
N ILE A 239 -5.83 -6.23 -26.76
CA ILE A 239 -6.33 -5.74 -25.47
C ILE A 239 -5.57 -4.49 -24.99
N LEU A 240 -4.28 -4.36 -25.35
CA LEU A 240 -3.44 -3.21 -25.01
C LEU A 240 -2.68 -2.71 -26.25
N PRO A 241 -3.33 -1.93 -27.14
CA PRO A 241 -2.72 -1.43 -28.36
C PRO A 241 -1.45 -0.60 -28.09
N GLY A 242 -0.36 -0.92 -28.80
CA GLY A 242 0.93 -0.24 -28.63
C GLY A 242 1.87 -0.85 -27.59
N VAL A 243 1.49 -1.94 -26.92
CA VAL A 243 2.40 -2.73 -26.05
C VAL A 243 3.51 -3.42 -26.85
N VAL A 244 4.71 -3.45 -26.28
CA VAL A 244 5.86 -4.19 -26.82
C VAL A 244 5.95 -5.57 -26.17
N VAL A 245 6.10 -6.60 -27.00
CA VAL A 245 6.40 -7.98 -26.60
C VAL A 245 7.86 -8.25 -26.94
N PRO A 246 8.67 -8.85 -26.04
CA PRO A 246 10.06 -9.20 -26.37
C PRO A 246 10.13 -10.22 -27.52
N ASP A 247 11.09 -10.05 -28.43
CA ASP A 247 11.26 -10.92 -29.61
C ASP A 247 11.33 -12.42 -29.27
N GLU A 248 11.99 -12.77 -28.14
CA GLU A 248 12.08 -14.14 -27.62
C GLU A 248 10.76 -14.73 -27.08
N VAL A 249 9.69 -13.92 -27.03
CA VAL A 249 8.33 -14.30 -26.61
C VAL A 249 7.33 -14.18 -27.76
N ASP A 250 7.51 -13.22 -28.67
CA ASP A 250 6.53 -12.88 -29.73
C ASP A 250 6.23 -14.05 -30.69
N GLY A 251 7.24 -14.86 -31.01
CA GLY A 251 7.09 -16.08 -31.83
C GLY A 251 6.72 -17.34 -31.06
N CYS A 252 6.44 -17.28 -29.76
CA CYS A 252 6.07 -18.45 -28.96
C CYS A 252 4.58 -18.75 -29.03
N THR A 253 4.23 -20.04 -29.07
CA THR A 253 2.84 -20.48 -28.93
C THR A 253 2.46 -20.68 -27.45
N LEU A 254 1.22 -20.30 -27.12
CA LEU A 254 0.48 -20.99 -26.07
C LEU A 254 0.31 -22.44 -26.55
N GLY A 255 0.74 -23.41 -25.75
CA GLY A 255 0.46 -24.81 -26.06
C GLY A 255 -1.03 -25.08 -25.88
N ASP A 256 -1.60 -25.88 -26.77
CA ASP A 256 -2.95 -26.40 -26.59
C ASP A 256 -3.07 -27.03 -25.20
N GLY A 257 -4.16 -26.71 -24.51
CA GLY A 257 -4.40 -27.10 -23.12
C GLY A 257 -4.65 -28.59 -22.96
N ALA A 258 -3.63 -29.42 -23.17
CA ALA A 258 -3.65 -30.82 -22.84
C ALA A 258 -3.79 -30.97 -21.32
N THR A 259 -4.89 -31.58 -20.90
CA THR A 259 -5.13 -32.07 -19.54
C THR A 259 -4.21 -33.26 -19.27
N ASP A 260 -2.91 -33.00 -19.09
CA ASP A 260 -1.97 -33.97 -18.51
C ASP A 260 -2.36 -34.15 -17.03
N GLU A 261 -3.19 -35.16 -16.76
CA GLU A 261 -3.34 -35.76 -15.44
C GLU A 261 -2.00 -36.37 -15.03
N HIS A 262 -1.11 -35.54 -14.48
CA HIS A 262 0.20 -35.98 -14.00
C HIS A 262 0.25 -36.01 -12.47
N GLU A 263 0.52 -37.22 -11.96
CA GLU A 263 0.70 -37.55 -10.54
C GLU A 263 1.53 -36.54 -9.75
N PRO A 264 1.26 -36.38 -8.44
CA PRO A 264 2.07 -35.54 -7.57
C PRO A 264 3.48 -36.10 -7.44
N VAL A 265 4.44 -35.48 -8.11
CA VAL A 265 5.88 -35.79 -7.93
C VAL A 265 6.29 -35.42 -6.51
N ASP A 266 6.59 -36.42 -5.68
CA ASP A 266 6.98 -36.24 -4.28
C ASP A 266 8.22 -35.33 -4.17
N ALA A 267 8.12 -34.30 -3.32
CA ALA A 267 9.14 -33.26 -3.18
C ALA A 267 10.42 -33.73 -2.47
N LYS A 268 10.51 -35.00 -2.07
CA LYS A 268 11.64 -35.56 -1.31
C LYS A 268 12.88 -35.89 -2.15
N GLU A 269 12.77 -36.09 -3.46
CA GLU A 269 13.90 -36.62 -4.27
C GLU A 269 14.95 -35.57 -4.73
N ILE A 270 14.81 -34.30 -4.33
CA ILE A 270 15.77 -33.22 -4.70
C ILE A 270 16.78 -32.92 -3.57
N ILE A 271 16.63 -33.53 -2.39
CA ILE A 271 17.53 -33.34 -1.23
C ILE A 271 18.24 -34.65 -0.86
N ALA A 272 18.83 -35.32 -1.86
CA ALA A 272 19.58 -36.57 -1.66
C ALA A 272 20.78 -36.74 -2.63
N SER A 273 21.52 -35.66 -2.94
CA SER A 273 22.74 -35.76 -3.75
C SER A 273 23.79 -34.66 -3.45
N ARG A 274 24.03 -34.37 -2.16
CA ARG A 274 25.15 -33.53 -1.69
C ARG A 274 25.73 -34.05 -0.38
N VAL A 275 26.32 -35.23 -0.44
CA VAL A 275 27.34 -35.70 0.51
C VAL A 275 28.41 -36.41 -0.32
N ASP A 276 29.43 -35.66 -0.74
CA ASP A 276 30.70 -36.24 -1.17
C ASP A 276 31.71 -35.90 -0.06
N THR A 277 32.06 -36.91 0.73
CA THR A 277 33.12 -36.84 1.74
C THR A 277 34.45 -37.29 1.14
N ASP A 278 35.48 -36.48 1.39
CA ASP A 278 36.93 -36.69 1.23
C ASP A 278 37.47 -38.06 0.77
N GLY A 279 38.48 -37.99 -0.11
CA GLY A 279 39.77 -38.58 0.23
C GLY A 279 40.31 -39.74 -0.61
N THR A 280 41.40 -39.45 -1.34
CA THR A 280 42.50 -40.38 -1.71
C THR A 280 42.26 -41.47 -2.77
N GLY A 281 43.31 -41.80 -3.54
CA GLY A 281 43.48 -43.14 -4.14
C GLY A 281 43.51 -43.27 -5.68
N THR A 282 44.71 -43.16 -6.25
CA THR A 282 45.25 -44.01 -7.35
C THR A 282 44.46 -44.26 -8.66
N SER A 283 45.05 -43.76 -9.77
CA SER A 283 45.16 -44.38 -11.10
C SER A 283 44.13 -45.42 -11.61
N GLY A 284 43.39 -45.06 -12.67
CA GLY A 284 42.68 -46.03 -13.53
C GLY A 284 42.32 -45.45 -14.90
N LYS A 285 42.84 -46.04 -15.99
CA LYS A 285 42.41 -45.70 -17.36
C LYS A 285 41.01 -46.28 -17.62
N GLY A 286 40.03 -45.46 -18.02
CA GLY A 286 38.67 -45.90 -18.32
C GLY A 286 37.92 -44.98 -19.29
N ALA A 287 37.26 -45.58 -20.28
CA ALA A 287 36.60 -44.98 -21.45
C ALA A 287 35.65 -43.77 -21.20
N PRO A 288 35.41 -42.91 -22.22
CA PRO A 288 34.49 -41.78 -22.10
C PRO A 288 33.03 -42.23 -21.91
N ARG A 289 32.42 -41.85 -20.78
CA ARG A 289 31.00 -42.10 -20.46
C ARG A 289 30.08 -41.35 -21.42
N ARG A 290 29.60 -42.03 -22.46
CA ARG A 290 28.78 -41.47 -23.57
C ARG A 290 27.29 -41.26 -23.23
N GLY A 291 26.94 -40.94 -21.98
CA GLY A 291 25.57 -41.04 -21.44
C GLY A 291 24.83 -39.74 -21.10
N THR A 292 25.51 -38.63 -20.84
CA THR A 292 24.89 -37.38 -20.35
C THR A 292 24.16 -36.58 -21.44
N ASN A 293 24.79 -36.47 -22.61
CA ASN A 293 24.36 -35.57 -23.69
C ASN A 293 22.98 -35.87 -24.30
N ALA A 294 22.38 -37.04 -24.03
CA ALA A 294 21.05 -37.39 -24.53
C ALA A 294 19.94 -36.82 -23.63
N ARG A 295 20.07 -36.97 -22.30
CA ARG A 295 19.13 -36.42 -21.32
C ARG A 295 19.13 -34.90 -21.35
N GLU A 296 20.31 -34.29 -21.45
CA GLU A 296 20.48 -32.84 -21.58
C GLU A 296 19.87 -32.31 -22.88
N ARG A 297 20.12 -32.95 -24.03
CA ARG A 297 19.47 -32.55 -25.31
C ARG A 297 17.96 -32.72 -25.26
N ARG A 298 17.43 -33.78 -24.64
CA ARG A 298 15.98 -33.98 -24.49
C ARG A 298 15.35 -32.94 -23.54
N ALA A 299 16.06 -32.54 -22.47
CA ALA A 299 15.64 -31.47 -21.57
C ALA A 299 15.73 -30.08 -22.22
N ALA A 300 16.75 -29.82 -23.03
CA ALA A 300 16.89 -28.59 -23.82
C ALA A 300 15.80 -28.49 -24.90
N ALA A 301 15.53 -29.57 -25.62
CA ALA A 301 14.43 -29.64 -26.58
C ALA A 301 13.06 -29.44 -25.90
N LYS A 302 12.78 -30.13 -24.79
CA LYS A 302 11.54 -29.94 -24.01
C LYS A 302 11.41 -28.51 -23.47
N ARG A 303 12.52 -27.86 -23.09
CA ARG A 303 12.53 -26.43 -22.72
C ARG A 303 12.22 -25.54 -23.93
N ALA A 304 12.83 -25.80 -25.08
CA ALA A 304 12.58 -25.04 -26.32
C ALA A 304 11.11 -25.14 -26.75
N SER A 305 10.50 -26.32 -26.65
CA SER A 305 9.08 -26.58 -26.95
C SER A 305 8.11 -26.34 -25.79
N SER A 306 8.53 -25.70 -24.69
CA SER A 306 7.65 -25.44 -23.55
C SER A 306 6.73 -24.24 -23.84
N PRO A 307 5.40 -24.34 -23.59
CA PRO A 307 4.46 -23.23 -23.75
C PRO A 307 4.91 -21.94 -23.09
N ALA A 308 4.65 -20.80 -23.75
CA ALA A 308 4.98 -19.48 -23.23
C ALA A 308 3.89 -18.46 -23.58
N ALA A 309 3.52 -17.65 -22.60
CA ALA A 309 2.47 -16.63 -22.72
C ALA A 309 3.08 -15.23 -22.83
N ALA A 310 2.59 -14.42 -23.76
CA ALA A 310 3.01 -13.02 -23.89
C ALA A 310 2.57 -12.19 -22.69
N ALA A 311 1.42 -12.50 -22.10
CA ALA A 311 0.99 -11.93 -20.82
C ALA A 311 0.08 -12.86 -20.01
N LEU A 312 -0.15 -12.46 -18.76
CA LEU A 312 -1.31 -12.84 -17.97
C LEU A 312 -2.29 -11.66 -17.99
N HIS A 313 -3.45 -11.84 -18.62
CA HIS A 313 -4.57 -10.89 -18.59
C HIS A 313 -5.52 -11.25 -17.45
N ILE A 314 -6.03 -10.25 -16.73
CA ILE A 314 -6.89 -10.41 -15.56
C ILE A 314 -8.10 -9.46 -15.76
N PRO A 315 -9.18 -9.90 -16.44
CA PRO A 315 -10.33 -9.06 -16.76
C PRO A 315 -11.03 -8.51 -15.51
N GLY A 316 -11.07 -9.29 -14.43
CA GLY A 316 -11.61 -8.88 -13.12
C GLY A 316 -10.68 -7.98 -12.30
N GLY A 317 -9.53 -7.57 -12.86
CA GLY A 317 -8.64 -6.60 -12.22
C GLY A 317 -9.24 -5.20 -12.21
N VAL A 318 -8.95 -4.42 -11.17
CA VAL A 318 -9.48 -3.07 -11.00
C VAL A 318 -8.33 -2.09 -10.79
N VAL A 319 -8.45 -0.90 -11.35
CA VAL A 319 -7.56 0.24 -11.07
C VAL A 319 -8.30 1.21 -10.15
N LEU A 320 -7.68 1.65 -9.07
CA LEU A 320 -8.27 2.59 -8.10
C LEU A 320 -7.48 3.89 -8.05
N ASP A 321 -8.16 5.04 -7.98
CA ASP A 321 -7.55 6.26 -7.43
C ASP A 321 -7.54 6.08 -5.91
N SER A 322 -6.42 5.57 -5.37
CA SER A 322 -6.27 5.25 -3.95
C SER A 322 -6.59 6.44 -3.04
N GLY A 323 -6.30 7.66 -3.48
CA GLY A 323 -6.57 8.88 -2.71
C GLY A 323 -8.06 9.20 -2.63
N ARG A 324 -8.78 9.10 -3.76
CA ARG A 324 -10.25 9.24 -3.81
C ARG A 324 -10.94 8.11 -3.06
N TYR A 325 -10.55 6.86 -3.33
CA TYR A 325 -11.15 5.66 -2.71
C TYR A 325 -11.14 5.74 -1.19
N LEU A 326 -10.01 6.14 -0.58
CA LEU A 326 -9.93 6.24 0.88
C LEU A 326 -10.78 7.38 1.45
N ARG A 327 -10.92 8.51 0.74
CA ARG A 327 -11.82 9.60 1.14
C ARG A 327 -13.28 9.19 1.01
N ALA A 328 -13.65 8.56 -0.09
CA ALA A 328 -14.98 8.01 -0.32
C ALA A 328 -15.36 6.93 0.71
N LEU A 329 -14.41 6.08 1.12
CA LEU A 329 -14.60 5.11 2.19
C LEU A 329 -14.70 5.75 3.58
N TRP A 330 -14.01 6.87 3.82
CA TRP A 330 -14.18 7.67 5.03
C TRP A 330 -15.58 8.30 5.07
N ASN A 331 -16.04 8.93 3.98
CA ASN A 331 -17.42 9.41 3.85
C ASN A 331 -18.44 8.27 4.10
N ALA A 332 -18.19 7.06 3.58
CA ALA A 332 -19.02 5.88 3.83
C ALA A 332 -19.02 5.44 5.31
N THR A 333 -17.95 5.72 6.05
CA THR A 333 -17.84 5.46 7.49
C THR A 333 -18.67 6.48 8.28
N GLU A 334 -18.59 7.76 7.92
CA GLU A 334 -19.36 8.84 8.57
C GLU A 334 -20.87 8.69 8.31
N LEU A 335 -21.27 8.47 7.04
CA LEU A 335 -22.66 8.18 6.67
C LEU A 335 -23.22 6.92 7.33
N LEU A 336 -22.37 5.97 7.70
CA LEU A 336 -22.78 4.78 8.42
C LEU A 336 -22.90 5.05 9.93
N ALA A 337 -21.98 5.82 10.50
CA ALA A 337 -22.02 6.24 11.91
C ALA A 337 -23.22 7.12 12.26
N SER A 338 -23.67 7.98 11.33
CA SER A 338 -24.85 8.83 11.48
C SER A 338 -26.16 8.18 11.01
N SER A 339 -26.13 6.92 10.57
CA SER A 339 -27.32 6.20 10.09
C SER A 339 -28.23 5.73 11.22
N ASP A 340 -29.48 5.44 10.86
CA ASP A 340 -30.48 4.74 11.69
C ASP A 340 -30.12 3.28 12.00
N ARG A 341 -29.17 2.70 11.26
CA ARG A 341 -28.67 1.33 11.46
C ARG A 341 -27.70 1.23 12.65
N THR A 342 -26.96 2.29 12.93
CA THR A 342 -26.06 2.37 14.09
C THR A 342 -26.79 2.86 15.34
N PRO A 343 -26.33 2.51 16.57
CA PRO A 343 -26.94 3.04 17.79
C PRO A 343 -26.81 4.56 17.87
N ARG A 344 -27.88 5.25 18.29
CA ARG A 344 -27.92 6.72 18.44
C ARG A 344 -26.73 7.21 19.27
N GLY A 345 -26.02 8.22 18.78
CA GLY A 345 -24.81 8.74 19.42
C GLY A 345 -23.51 8.08 18.96
N SER A 346 -23.56 7.11 18.05
CA SER A 346 -22.36 6.61 17.36
C SER A 346 -21.78 7.70 16.46
N ARG A 347 -20.46 7.76 16.34
CA ARG A 347 -19.75 8.83 15.62
C ARG A 347 -18.46 8.33 15.00
N ALA A 348 -18.10 8.87 13.84
CA ALA A 348 -16.75 8.79 13.28
C ALA A 348 -16.17 10.20 13.23
N ARG A 349 -14.89 10.37 13.61
CA ARG A 349 -14.22 11.68 13.64
C ARG A 349 -12.81 11.57 13.08
N LEU A 350 -12.47 12.44 12.14
CA LEU A 350 -11.10 12.62 11.65
C LEU A 350 -10.37 13.67 12.52
N ARG A 351 -9.18 13.33 12.99
CA ARG A 351 -8.30 14.18 13.80
C ARG A 351 -7.03 14.49 13.01
N VAL A 352 -7.06 15.53 12.18
CA VAL A 352 -5.90 15.97 11.39
C VAL A 352 -4.99 16.86 12.25
N GLU A 353 -4.01 16.23 12.91
CA GLU A 353 -3.21 16.85 13.96
C GLU A 353 -1.77 16.31 14.00
N ARG A 354 -0.86 16.87 14.81
CA ARG A 354 0.50 16.31 14.99
C ARG A 354 0.47 14.80 15.22
N ALA A 355 1.41 14.06 14.63
CA ALA A 355 1.52 12.62 14.82
C ALA A 355 1.48 12.22 16.31
N VAL A 356 0.80 11.11 16.62
CA VAL A 356 0.83 10.49 17.94
C VAL A 356 2.22 9.89 18.14
N GLN A 357 2.91 10.33 19.20
CA GLN A 357 4.29 9.94 19.49
C GLN A 357 4.40 8.88 20.60
N SER A 358 3.33 8.66 21.35
CA SER A 358 3.25 7.66 22.40
C SER A 358 1.79 7.29 22.64
N LEU A 359 1.54 6.03 22.97
CA LEU A 359 0.21 5.53 23.35
C LEU A 359 -0.12 5.86 24.82
N THR A 360 0.90 5.91 25.67
CA THR A 360 0.78 6.06 27.13
C THR A 360 1.16 7.44 27.68
N ALA A 361 1.73 8.32 26.85
CA ALA A 361 2.16 9.68 27.22
C ALA A 361 1.61 10.80 26.32
N ASP A 362 0.97 10.52 25.17
CA ASP A 362 0.32 11.58 24.39
C ASP A 362 -1.03 11.93 25.02
N GLU A 363 -1.13 13.11 25.62
CA GLU A 363 -2.32 13.59 26.34
C GLU A 363 -3.63 13.42 25.57
N ARG A 364 -3.61 13.48 24.23
CA ARG A 364 -4.80 13.33 23.39
C ARG A 364 -5.37 11.90 23.38
N VAL A 365 -4.50 10.90 23.59
CA VAL A 365 -4.90 9.49 23.73
C VAL A 365 -5.36 9.26 25.17
N ILE A 366 -4.61 9.74 26.16
CA ILE A 366 -4.92 9.54 27.59
C ILE A 366 -6.22 10.27 27.99
N SER A 367 -6.29 11.58 27.77
CA SER A 367 -7.46 12.40 28.11
C SER A 367 -8.65 12.18 27.17
N GLY A 368 -8.42 11.52 26.02
CA GLY A 368 -9.50 11.07 25.13
C GLY A 368 -10.37 9.97 25.73
N GLY A 369 -9.89 9.26 26.76
CA GLY A 369 -10.66 8.24 27.46
C GLY A 369 -11.05 7.07 26.56
N PHE A 370 -10.15 6.64 25.68
CA PHE A 370 -10.40 5.55 24.73
C PHE A 370 -10.40 4.18 25.42
N ASP A 371 -11.46 3.40 25.21
CA ASP A 371 -11.54 1.99 25.65
C ASP A 371 -10.54 1.10 24.87
N ALA A 372 -10.17 1.48 23.63
CA ALA A 372 -9.23 0.73 22.80
C ALA A 372 -8.42 1.61 21.83
N CYS A 373 -7.22 1.14 21.44
CA CYS A 373 -6.37 1.78 20.44
C CYS A 373 -5.91 0.80 19.35
N VAL A 374 -6.00 1.21 18.09
CA VAL A 374 -5.53 0.48 16.91
C VAL A 374 -4.41 1.26 16.23
N VAL A 375 -3.25 0.62 16.02
CA VAL A 375 -2.10 1.23 15.36
C VAL A 375 -2.06 0.82 13.87
N ALA A 376 -2.25 1.79 12.98
CA ALA A 376 -2.42 1.58 11.53
C ALA A 376 -1.56 2.52 10.65
N CYS A 377 -0.58 3.22 11.22
CA CYS A 377 0.24 4.25 10.57
C CYS A 377 1.36 3.73 9.66
N GLY A 378 1.37 2.42 9.35
CA GLY A 378 2.25 1.81 8.35
C GLY A 378 3.75 2.00 8.63
N ALA A 379 4.51 2.48 7.66
CA ALA A 379 5.97 2.67 7.78
C ALA A 379 6.39 3.74 8.81
N ALA A 380 5.44 4.54 9.31
CA ALA A 380 5.67 5.49 10.40
C ALA A 380 5.51 4.88 11.79
N VAL A 381 5.14 3.59 11.94
CA VAL A 381 4.88 2.97 13.25
C VAL A 381 6.03 3.09 14.25
N GLY A 382 7.28 3.06 13.78
CA GLY A 382 8.47 3.32 14.60
C GLY A 382 8.63 4.79 15.07
N SER A 383 7.65 5.68 14.87
CA SER A 383 7.59 6.99 15.54
C SER A 383 6.80 6.98 16.84
N ILE A 384 6.12 5.87 17.15
CA ILE A 384 5.43 5.65 18.44
C ILE A 384 6.47 5.08 19.40
N ALA A 385 6.70 5.75 20.53
CA ALA A 385 7.78 5.43 21.47
C ALA A 385 7.80 3.95 21.86
N GLU A 386 6.65 3.42 22.25
CA GLU A 386 6.47 2.06 22.72
C GLU A 386 6.69 1.00 21.62
N LEU A 387 6.61 1.38 20.34
CA LEU A 387 6.85 0.51 19.17
C LEU A 387 8.20 0.78 18.49
N SER A 388 8.96 1.74 19.03
CA SER A 388 10.29 2.11 18.58
C SER A 388 11.40 1.45 19.41
N ASP A 389 11.09 1.04 20.64
CA ASP A 389 12.02 0.33 21.51
C ASP A 389 12.18 -1.16 21.11
N THR A 390 13.34 -1.70 21.46
CA THR A 390 13.77 -3.09 21.28
C THR A 390 12.84 -4.12 21.91
N SER A 391 12.06 -3.76 22.94
CA SER A 391 11.13 -4.65 23.64
C SER A 391 9.85 -4.99 22.87
N CYS A 392 9.36 -4.08 22.01
CA CYS A 392 8.12 -4.27 21.23
C CYS A 392 8.28 -3.84 19.76
N SER A 393 9.50 -3.96 19.21
CA SER A 393 9.81 -3.55 17.84
C SER A 393 9.17 -4.49 16.81
N LEU A 394 8.29 -3.93 15.95
CA LEU A 394 7.69 -4.70 14.86
C LEU A 394 8.75 -5.06 13.79
N PRO A 395 8.82 -6.33 13.31
CA PRO A 395 9.86 -6.81 12.40
C PRO A 395 9.64 -6.35 10.95
N LEU A 396 9.62 -5.04 10.72
CA LEU A 396 9.31 -4.39 9.46
C LEU A 396 10.57 -3.90 8.74
N SER A 397 10.60 -4.06 7.42
CA SER A 397 11.66 -3.52 6.56
C SER A 397 11.10 -2.42 5.66
N ASN A 398 11.51 -1.18 5.91
CA ASN A 398 11.00 -0.02 5.19
C ASN A 398 11.66 0.12 3.80
N GLN A 399 10.82 0.28 2.77
CA GLN A 399 11.24 0.48 1.38
C GLN A 399 10.53 1.67 0.75
N GLY A 400 11.30 2.73 0.49
CA GLY A 400 10.88 3.90 -0.26
C GLY A 400 10.56 3.58 -1.72
N GLY A 401 9.87 4.51 -2.37
CA GLY A 401 9.56 4.45 -3.79
C GLY A 401 8.90 5.73 -4.26
N HIS A 402 9.44 6.29 -5.34
CA HIS A 402 8.82 7.34 -6.14
C HIS A 402 7.80 6.74 -7.11
N VAL A 403 6.79 7.54 -7.45
CA VAL A 403 5.84 7.34 -8.55
C VAL A 403 5.65 8.67 -9.28
N VAL A 404 5.20 8.62 -10.53
CA VAL A 404 4.90 9.82 -11.33
C VAL A 404 3.47 9.77 -11.85
N GLU A 405 2.82 10.93 -11.86
CA GLU A 405 1.57 11.14 -12.58
C GLU A 405 1.88 11.74 -13.95
N LEU A 406 1.40 11.08 -15.00
CA LEU A 406 1.56 11.50 -16.39
C LEU A 406 0.24 12.05 -16.93
N VAL A 407 0.31 13.13 -17.67
CA VAL A 407 -0.82 13.76 -18.37
C VAL A 407 -0.51 13.94 -19.86
N PRO A 408 -1.52 13.99 -20.74
CA PRO A 408 -1.33 14.40 -22.13
C PRO A 408 -0.66 15.77 -22.22
N LYS A 409 0.21 15.95 -23.22
CA LYS A 409 0.90 17.23 -23.47
C LYS A 409 -0.10 18.37 -23.70
N PRO A 410 0.15 19.59 -23.19
CA PRO A 410 -0.69 20.76 -23.46
C PRO A 410 -0.92 20.94 -24.97
N GLY A 411 -2.18 21.05 -25.38
CA GLY A 411 -2.58 21.17 -26.79
C GLY A 411 -2.71 19.83 -27.54
N SER A 412 -2.37 18.68 -26.95
CA SER A 412 -2.74 17.37 -27.50
C SER A 412 -4.21 17.06 -27.22
N CYS A 413 -5.01 16.91 -28.26
CA CYS A 413 -6.43 16.54 -28.15
C CYS A 413 -6.67 15.02 -27.99
N ALA A 414 -5.64 14.20 -28.11
CA ALA A 414 -5.71 12.75 -27.89
C ALA A 414 -4.79 12.32 -26.74
N SER A 415 -5.29 11.44 -25.87
CA SER A 415 -4.45 10.69 -24.94
C SER A 415 -3.79 9.52 -25.67
N PRO A 416 -2.52 9.19 -25.38
CA PRO A 416 -1.90 7.94 -25.85
C PRO A 416 -2.41 6.70 -25.10
N TRP A 417 -3.37 6.84 -24.18
CA TRP A 417 -4.03 5.74 -23.47
C TRP A 417 -5.50 5.60 -23.90
N ASP A 418 -5.86 4.41 -24.34
CA ASP A 418 -7.25 4.02 -24.64
C ASP A 418 -8.02 3.77 -23.33
N GLU A 419 -9.23 4.32 -23.20
CA GLU A 419 -10.09 4.15 -22.02
C GLU A 419 -10.46 2.68 -21.75
N GLN A 420 -10.44 1.82 -22.78
CA GLN A 420 -10.70 0.40 -22.63
C GLN A 420 -9.44 -0.42 -22.25
N SER A 421 -8.24 0.17 -22.30
CA SER A 421 -6.99 -0.55 -22.01
C SER A 421 -6.81 -0.84 -20.51
N PRO A 422 -6.39 -2.08 -20.14
CA PRO A 422 -6.20 -2.50 -18.76
C PRO A 422 -4.94 -1.89 -18.13
N GLY A 423 -4.91 -1.77 -16.79
CA GLY A 423 -3.70 -1.37 -16.05
C GLY A 423 -2.54 -2.36 -16.22
N ILE A 424 -1.32 -1.88 -16.38
CA ILE A 424 -0.12 -2.72 -16.62
C ILE A 424 0.54 -3.07 -15.29
N LEU A 425 0.61 -4.36 -14.96
CA LEU A 425 1.32 -4.90 -13.81
C LEU A 425 2.80 -5.13 -14.13
N GLY A 426 3.71 -4.49 -13.38
CA GLY A 426 5.12 -4.56 -13.73
C GLY A 426 6.10 -4.07 -12.67
N SER A 427 7.24 -3.60 -13.16
CA SER A 427 8.21 -2.77 -12.43
C SER A 427 8.98 -2.00 -13.51
N PRO A 428 8.55 -0.79 -13.88
CA PRO A 428 7.34 -0.10 -13.39
C PRO A 428 6.03 -0.75 -13.85
N TYR A 429 4.95 -0.42 -13.13
CA TYR A 429 3.54 -0.61 -13.47
C TYR A 429 2.97 0.68 -14.09
N VAL A 430 1.77 0.60 -14.68
CA VAL A 430 0.99 1.75 -15.16
C VAL A 430 -0.45 1.59 -14.71
N ALA A 431 -0.98 2.58 -14.00
CA ALA A 431 -2.36 2.61 -13.50
C ALA A 431 -3.12 3.79 -14.15
N PRO A 432 -4.04 3.53 -15.09
CA PRO A 432 -4.89 4.59 -15.65
C PRO A 432 -5.92 5.07 -14.63
N LEU A 433 -5.85 6.35 -14.28
CA LEU A 433 -6.81 7.05 -13.43
C LEU A 433 -7.79 7.86 -14.31
N GLY A 434 -8.26 7.22 -15.38
CA GLY A 434 -8.95 7.85 -16.52
C GLY A 434 -8.01 8.16 -17.70
N VAL A 435 -8.60 8.61 -18.82
CA VAL A 435 -7.85 8.85 -20.07
C VAL A 435 -6.80 9.96 -19.97
N SER A 436 -7.01 10.95 -19.10
CA SER A 436 -6.16 12.14 -18.99
C SER A 436 -5.06 12.03 -17.93
N ARG A 437 -4.98 10.93 -17.18
CA ARG A 437 -4.04 10.79 -16.05
C ARG A 437 -3.62 9.34 -15.83
N LEU A 438 -2.32 9.06 -15.92
CA LEU A 438 -1.75 7.75 -15.60
C LEU A 438 -0.80 7.86 -14.41
N LEU A 439 -0.86 6.91 -13.48
CA LEU A 439 0.09 6.79 -12.37
C LEU A 439 1.09 5.66 -12.67
N VAL A 440 2.37 6.03 -12.81
CA VAL A 440 3.46 5.13 -13.21
C VAL A 440 4.45 4.97 -12.05
N GLY A 441 4.79 3.74 -11.69
CA GLY A 441 5.59 3.50 -10.49
C GLY A 441 6.01 2.06 -10.28
N ALA A 442 6.68 1.70 -9.20
CA ALA A 442 7.41 2.58 -8.31
C ALA A 442 8.90 2.23 -8.37
N THR A 443 9.76 3.20 -8.05
CA THR A 443 11.16 2.87 -7.73
C THR A 443 11.23 1.99 -6.47
N LYS A 444 12.42 1.47 -6.17
CA LYS A 444 12.66 0.61 -5.00
C LYS A 444 13.91 1.09 -4.29
N GLU A 445 13.69 1.81 -3.20
CA GLU A 445 14.74 2.46 -2.41
C GLU A 445 14.80 1.78 -1.03
N TYR A 446 15.89 1.06 -0.78
CA TYR A 446 16.08 0.31 0.47
C TYR A 446 16.71 1.18 1.55
N GLY A 447 16.39 0.93 2.82
CA GLY A 447 16.93 1.68 3.96
C GLY A 447 16.20 2.99 4.26
N ALA A 448 14.95 3.13 3.79
CA ALA A 448 14.11 4.27 4.15
C ALA A 448 13.78 4.25 5.66
N GLY A 449 13.88 5.40 6.32
CA GLY A 449 13.58 5.56 7.75
C GLY A 449 12.15 5.99 8.04
N VAL A 450 11.84 6.07 9.33
CA VAL A 450 10.57 6.64 9.84
C VAL A 450 10.39 8.11 9.39
N SER A 451 11.50 8.87 9.33
CA SER A 451 11.50 10.25 8.81
C SER A 451 11.11 10.31 7.33
N ASP A 452 11.42 9.29 6.53
CA ASP A 452 11.04 9.23 5.12
C ASP A 452 9.55 8.88 4.96
N ALA A 453 9.03 7.98 5.81
CA ALA A 453 7.60 7.69 5.88
C ALA A 453 6.80 8.96 6.24
N ARG A 454 7.28 9.75 7.21
CA ARG A 454 6.69 11.05 7.58
C ARG A 454 6.87 12.14 6.52
N ARG A 455 7.78 11.99 5.54
CA ARG A 455 7.86 12.87 4.35
C ARG A 455 7.10 12.36 3.11
N ALA A 456 6.49 11.18 3.17
CA ALA A 456 5.70 10.64 2.06
C ALA A 456 4.54 11.57 1.64
N GLY A 457 4.27 11.67 0.34
CA GLY A 457 3.29 12.59 -0.23
C GLY A 457 3.74 13.15 -1.59
N LEU A 458 3.28 14.36 -1.94
CA LEU A 458 3.69 15.09 -3.13
C LEU A 458 5.10 15.68 -2.98
N VAL A 459 5.94 15.54 -4.01
CA VAL A 459 7.26 16.18 -4.09
C VAL A 459 7.09 17.53 -4.81
N HIS A 460 7.08 18.63 -4.06
CA HIS A 460 6.76 19.96 -4.61
C HIS A 460 7.79 20.48 -5.63
N GLY A 461 7.32 21.01 -6.76
CA GLY A 461 8.13 21.36 -7.95
C GLY A 461 9.27 22.36 -7.71
N TRP A 462 9.11 23.34 -6.80
CA TRP A 462 10.16 24.32 -6.46
C TRP A 462 11.27 23.72 -5.58
N GLY A 463 11.12 22.47 -5.14
CA GLY A 463 12.08 21.73 -4.32
C GLY A 463 12.27 20.28 -4.77
N MET A 464 11.92 19.93 -6.02
CA MET A 464 12.23 18.61 -6.57
C MET A 464 13.75 18.41 -6.62
N ASP A 465 14.25 17.61 -5.67
CA ASP A 465 15.65 17.25 -5.58
C ASP A 465 16.11 16.42 -6.80
N ALA A 466 17.42 16.22 -6.91
CA ALA A 466 18.02 15.48 -8.00
C ALA A 466 17.58 13.99 -8.01
N ALA A 467 17.20 13.41 -6.86
CA ALA A 467 16.75 12.03 -6.77
C ALA A 467 15.34 11.88 -7.33
N ALA A 468 14.40 12.75 -6.97
CA ALA A 468 13.04 12.76 -7.50
C ALA A 468 13.01 12.99 -9.02
N LYS A 469 13.82 13.91 -9.54
CA LYS A 469 13.98 14.14 -11.00
C LYS A 469 14.55 12.91 -11.70
N LYS A 470 15.61 12.31 -11.15
CA LYS A 470 16.21 11.07 -11.69
C LYS A 470 15.22 9.91 -11.66
N ALA A 471 14.46 9.75 -10.58
CA ALA A 471 13.43 8.73 -10.42
C ALA A 471 12.31 8.91 -11.45
N ALA A 472 11.84 10.13 -11.68
CA ALA A 472 10.82 10.41 -12.69
C ALA A 472 11.28 10.06 -14.11
N HIS A 473 12.47 10.52 -14.51
CA HIS A 473 13.05 10.16 -15.81
C HIS A 473 13.23 8.64 -15.97
N ALA A 474 13.73 7.94 -14.94
CA ALA A 474 13.89 6.50 -14.98
C ALA A 474 12.55 5.76 -15.09
N LEU A 475 11.53 6.15 -14.32
CA LEU A 475 10.20 5.54 -14.36
C LEU A 475 9.54 5.68 -15.73
N VAL A 476 9.59 6.86 -16.33
CA VAL A 476 9.02 7.09 -17.67
C VAL A 476 9.81 6.29 -18.73
N ALA A 477 11.14 6.29 -18.66
CA ALA A 477 11.98 5.52 -19.57
C ALA A 477 11.71 4.01 -19.49
N ASP A 478 11.74 3.43 -18.28
CA ASP A 478 11.53 2.00 -18.04
C ASP A 478 10.10 1.56 -18.41
N ALA A 479 9.08 2.38 -18.12
CA ALA A 479 7.70 2.10 -18.50
C ALA A 479 7.53 2.15 -20.02
N SER A 480 8.20 3.10 -20.68
CA SER A 480 8.21 3.25 -22.14
C SER A 480 8.92 2.11 -22.89
N VAL A 481 9.63 1.20 -22.20
CA VAL A 481 10.12 -0.06 -22.79
C VAL A 481 8.96 -1.04 -23.01
N THR A 482 7.98 -1.06 -22.11
CA THR A 482 6.81 -1.95 -22.20
C THR A 482 5.65 -1.30 -22.97
N TYR A 483 5.44 0.01 -22.77
CA TYR A 483 4.39 0.79 -23.43
C TYR A 483 4.98 2.10 -24.00
N PRO A 484 5.62 2.07 -25.20
CA PRO A 484 6.21 3.25 -25.83
C PRO A 484 5.33 4.51 -25.95
N PRO A 485 3.98 4.45 -26.07
CA PRO A 485 3.16 5.67 -26.14
C PRO A 485 3.31 6.62 -24.94
N LEU A 486 3.79 6.16 -23.78
CA LEU A 486 4.07 7.03 -22.62
C LEU A 486 5.09 8.14 -22.91
N LYS A 487 5.97 7.97 -23.90
CA LYS A 487 6.91 9.02 -24.36
C LYS A 487 6.20 10.29 -24.88
N GLY A 488 4.92 10.17 -25.23
CA GLY A 488 4.05 11.27 -25.65
C GLY A 488 3.48 12.11 -24.49
N MET A 489 3.66 11.69 -23.24
CA MET A 489 3.08 12.35 -22.07
C MET A 489 4.09 13.21 -21.30
N ASP A 490 3.59 14.17 -20.53
CA ASP A 490 4.38 14.98 -19.60
C ASP A 490 4.19 14.50 -18.16
N VAL A 491 5.21 14.70 -17.31
CA VAL A 491 5.12 14.45 -15.87
C VAL A 491 4.46 15.66 -15.21
N ASP A 492 3.24 15.46 -14.69
CA ASP A 492 2.48 16.48 -13.95
C ASP A 492 2.90 16.55 -12.49
N ALA A 493 3.07 15.39 -11.85
CA ALA A 493 3.46 15.28 -10.45
C ALA A 493 4.42 14.13 -10.20
N VAL A 494 5.25 14.27 -9.17
CA VAL A 494 6.06 13.19 -8.59
C VAL A 494 5.66 13.04 -7.13
N ARG A 495 5.45 11.81 -6.70
CA ARG A 495 5.13 11.49 -5.30
C ARG A 495 6.12 10.47 -4.75
N TYR A 496 6.28 10.47 -3.43
CA TYR A 496 7.13 9.53 -2.71
C TYR A 496 6.36 8.82 -1.61
N GLY A 497 6.53 7.51 -1.48
CA GLY A 497 5.92 6.68 -0.44
C GLY A 497 6.88 5.66 0.14
N VAL A 498 6.66 5.27 1.40
CA VAL A 498 7.42 4.21 2.07
C VAL A 498 6.51 3.03 2.40
N ARG A 499 6.91 1.83 1.96
CA ARG A 499 6.26 0.56 2.28
C ARG A 499 6.87 -0.02 3.55
N ALA A 500 6.05 -0.38 4.52
CA ALA A 500 6.44 -1.27 5.61
C ALA A 500 6.33 -2.72 5.13
N ASN A 501 7.44 -3.37 4.81
CA ASN A 501 7.40 -4.75 4.32
C ASN A 501 7.57 -5.72 5.50
N PRO A 502 6.61 -6.61 5.74
CA PRO A 502 6.70 -7.63 6.78
C PRO A 502 7.68 -8.75 6.38
N PRO A 503 8.11 -9.60 7.34
CA PRO A 503 9.05 -10.68 7.09
C PRO A 503 8.57 -11.62 5.98
N ARG A 504 9.50 -12.22 5.24
CA ARG A 504 9.16 -13.25 4.24
C ARG A 504 9.04 -14.60 4.93
N THR A 505 7.83 -15.14 4.93
CA THR A 505 7.51 -16.50 5.36
C THR A 505 7.35 -17.43 4.14
N PRO A 506 7.22 -18.76 4.32
CA PRO A 506 6.81 -19.66 3.25
C PRO A 506 5.45 -19.32 2.60
N ALA A 507 4.54 -18.68 3.36
CA ALA A 507 3.26 -18.17 2.85
C ALA A 507 3.38 -16.80 2.13
N GLY A 508 4.56 -16.18 2.14
CA GLY A 508 4.83 -14.86 1.58
C GLY A 508 5.13 -13.79 2.65
N SER A 509 5.12 -12.53 2.23
CA SER A 509 5.14 -11.37 3.13
C SER A 509 3.69 -11.02 3.51
N LEU A 510 3.21 -11.57 4.63
CA LEU A 510 1.83 -11.37 5.11
C LEU A 510 1.75 -10.13 6.00
N PRO A 511 0.64 -9.36 5.98
CA PRO A 511 0.43 -8.24 6.90
C PRO A 511 0.58 -8.66 8.37
N LEU A 512 1.17 -7.79 9.19
CA LEU A 512 1.18 -7.98 10.65
C LEU A 512 -0.13 -7.44 11.21
N VAL A 513 -0.90 -8.30 11.88
CA VAL A 513 -2.15 -7.98 12.57
C VAL A 513 -2.21 -8.83 13.83
N GLY A 514 -2.50 -8.23 14.98
CA GLY A 514 -2.56 -8.92 16.28
C GLY A 514 -2.74 -7.92 17.42
N ARG A 515 -2.85 -8.43 18.64
CA ARG A 515 -2.77 -7.61 19.86
C ARG A 515 -1.31 -7.16 20.02
N ILE A 516 -1.12 -5.94 20.53
CA ILE A 516 0.19 -5.46 20.97
C ILE A 516 0.30 -5.75 22.47
N GLU A 517 1.34 -6.48 22.86
CA GLU A 517 1.58 -6.88 24.25
C GLU A 517 2.74 -6.06 24.85
N GLY A 518 2.83 -6.04 26.19
CA GLY A 518 3.89 -5.34 26.91
C GLY A 518 3.73 -3.81 27.01
N ILE A 519 2.67 -3.22 26.46
CA ILE A 519 2.38 -1.78 26.57
C ILE A 519 1.33 -1.53 27.66
N GLY A 520 1.81 -1.26 28.89
CA GLY A 520 1.06 -0.59 29.95
C GLY A 520 -0.18 -1.32 30.51
N GLY A 521 0.01 -2.06 31.59
CA GLY A 521 -1.09 -2.55 32.42
C GLY A 521 -0.70 -3.78 33.26
N ASP A 522 -0.63 -3.61 34.58
CA ASP A 522 -0.42 -4.70 35.54
C ASP A 522 -1.68 -5.60 35.59
N GLY A 523 -1.83 -6.46 34.60
CA GLY A 523 -2.79 -7.55 34.57
C GLY A 523 -2.08 -8.84 34.94
N ASP A 524 -2.28 -9.28 36.18
CA ASP A 524 -1.80 -10.57 36.69
C ASP A 524 -2.42 -11.70 35.84
N TRP A 525 -1.63 -12.26 34.90
CA TRP A 525 -2.04 -13.35 34.03
C TRP A 525 -1.11 -14.55 34.26
N ASP A 526 -1.45 -15.31 35.30
CA ASP A 526 -0.86 -16.60 35.62
C ASP A 526 -1.14 -17.61 34.48
N GLY A 527 -0.07 -18.04 33.80
CA GLY A 527 -0.09 -19.09 32.78
C GLY A 527 -0.56 -18.60 31.38
N ASP A 528 0.02 -19.05 30.27
CA ASP A 528 0.97 -20.14 30.08
C ASP A 528 1.88 -19.88 28.85
N GLU A 529 2.98 -20.62 28.72
CA GLU A 529 3.97 -20.40 27.64
C GLU A 529 3.42 -20.59 26.20
N LYS A 530 3.97 -19.79 25.26
CA LYS A 530 4.03 -19.94 23.79
C LYS A 530 2.84 -19.42 22.94
N SER A 531 3.10 -18.33 22.23
CA SER A 531 3.05 -18.32 20.75
C SER A 531 3.94 -17.24 20.14
#